data_AF-A0A3A6U943-F1
#
_entry.id   AF-A0A3A6U943-F1
#
_cell.length_a   1.000
_cell.length_b   1.000
_cell.length_c   1.000
_cell.angle_alpha   90.00
_cell.angle_beta   90.00
_cell.angle_gamma   90.00
#
_symmetry.space_group_name_H-M   'P 1'
#
loop_
_entity.id
_entity.type
_entity.pdbx_description
1 polymer ?
#
loop_
_entity_poly.entity_id
_entity_poly.type
_entity_poly.pdbx_seq_one_letter_code
_entity_poly.pdbx_strand_id
1 'polypeptide(L)'
;MIKNGIFTAVAAAITLTTSVAFAEGEMEKCSVVKDGKGLIKENKADCKGSSHSCAGQNKAGDSESWILVPKGQCDKINAGDFSAVGQDIKDKIEVSN
;
A
#
# COMPACT_ATOMS: atom_id res chain seq x y z
N MET A 1 -1.33 29.16 -54.28
CA MET A 1 -2.09 29.30 -53.01
C MET A 1 -1.17 28.86 -51.88
N ILE A 2 -0.81 29.80 -51.00
CA ILE A 2 0.08 29.59 -49.85
C ILE A 2 -0.79 29.62 -48.60
N LYS A 3 -0.68 28.61 -47.73
CA LYS A 3 -1.08 28.59 -46.31
C LYS A 3 -0.19 27.52 -45.65
N ASN A 4 0.88 27.89 -44.94
CA ASN A 4 0.90 28.19 -43.49
C ASN A 4 0.17 27.10 -42.68
N GLY A 5 0.74 26.39 -41.72
CA GLY A 5 2.05 26.49 -41.07
C GLY A 5 2.16 25.39 -39.99
N ILE A 6 3.37 24.85 -39.88
CA ILE A 6 4.16 24.60 -38.67
C ILE A 6 3.51 24.52 -37.27
N PHE A 7 3.96 23.48 -36.54
CA PHE A 7 4.11 23.30 -35.09
C PHE A 7 2.87 23.02 -34.22
N THR A 8 2.80 21.80 -33.70
CA THR A 8 2.52 21.61 -32.26
C THR A 8 3.32 20.39 -31.78
N ALA A 9 4.46 20.65 -31.15
CA ALA A 9 5.16 19.66 -30.34
C ALA A 9 4.30 19.36 -29.11
N VAL A 10 3.78 18.13 -29.02
CA VAL A 10 3.12 17.68 -27.79
C VAL A 10 4.21 17.50 -26.74
N ALA A 11 4.23 18.41 -25.76
CA ALA A 11 5.11 18.38 -24.62
C ALA A 11 4.89 17.08 -23.83
N ALA A 12 5.93 16.27 -23.71
CA ALA A 12 5.95 15.13 -22.80
C ALA A 12 5.89 15.64 -21.36
N ALA A 13 4.73 15.52 -20.71
CA ALA A 13 4.59 15.72 -19.28
C ALA A 13 5.23 14.53 -18.56
N ILE A 14 6.50 14.67 -18.18
CA ILE A 14 7.19 13.72 -17.31
C ILE A 14 6.62 13.96 -15.90
N THR A 15 5.67 13.13 -15.48
CA THR A 15 5.24 13.06 -14.09
C THR A 15 6.41 12.53 -13.26
N LEU A 16 7.05 13.40 -12.47
CA LEU A 16 8.00 12.98 -11.45
C LEU A 16 7.24 12.18 -10.39
N THR A 17 7.35 10.86 -10.44
CA THR A 17 6.98 10.01 -9.30
C THR A 17 8.03 10.21 -8.23
N THR A 18 7.71 10.98 -7.18
CA THR A 18 8.53 11.09 -5.99
C THR A 18 8.52 9.73 -5.28
N SER A 19 9.54 8.91 -5.53
CA SER A 19 9.84 7.75 -4.69
C SER A 19 10.31 8.27 -3.33
N VAL A 20 9.41 8.25 -2.34
CA VAL A 20 9.80 8.42 -0.94
C VAL A 20 10.70 7.25 -0.57
N ALA A 21 12.00 7.52 -0.39
CA ALA A 21 12.91 6.56 0.18
C ALA A 21 12.53 6.41 1.66
N PHE A 22 11.96 5.25 2.02
CA PHE A 22 11.81 4.89 3.42
C PHE A 22 13.21 4.77 4.02
N ALA A 23 13.49 5.56 5.06
CA ALA A 23 14.64 5.33 5.91
C ALA A 23 14.64 3.85 6.35
N GLU A 24 15.83 3.26 6.56
CA GLU A 24 16.00 1.96 7.23
C GLU A 24 15.45 2.03 8.66
N GLY A 25 14.12 2.05 8.78
CA GLY A 25 13.38 2.11 10.01
C GLY A 25 13.08 0.70 10.47
N GLU A 26 13.07 0.51 11.79
CA GLU A 26 12.56 -0.72 12.39
C GLU A 26 11.16 -1.03 11.81
N MET A 27 10.94 -2.29 11.42
CA MET A 27 9.67 -2.76 10.87
C MET A 27 8.86 -3.48 11.96
N GLU A 28 7.54 -3.38 11.89
CA GLU A 28 6.61 -4.08 12.77
C GLU A 28 5.61 -4.92 11.97
N LYS A 29 5.12 -6.00 12.58
CA LYS A 29 3.98 -6.76 12.05
C LYS A 29 2.71 -6.00 12.35
N CYS A 30 1.92 -5.73 11.32
CA CYS A 30 0.64 -5.07 11.47
C CYS A 30 -0.51 -5.95 11.03
N SER A 31 -1.38 -6.29 11.98
CA SER A 31 -2.71 -6.81 11.68
C SER A 31 -3.62 -5.60 11.46
N VAL A 32 -4.17 -5.48 10.26
CA VAL A 32 -5.09 -4.38 9.93
C VAL A 32 -6.50 -4.89 10.14
N VAL A 33 -7.17 -4.42 11.19
CA VAL A 33 -8.46 -4.95 11.64
C VAL A 33 -9.41 -3.81 11.95
N LYS A 34 -10.64 -3.91 11.46
CA LYS A 34 -11.74 -3.02 11.82
C LYS A 34 -12.95 -3.85 12.21
N ASP A 35 -13.55 -3.54 13.36
CA ASP A 35 -14.72 -4.26 13.88
C ASP A 35 -14.54 -5.78 13.95
N GLY A 36 -13.33 -6.24 14.30
CA GLY A 36 -12.97 -7.65 14.38
C GLY A 36 -12.72 -8.36 13.04
N LYS A 37 -12.77 -7.65 11.92
CA LYS A 37 -12.48 -8.19 10.58
C LYS A 37 -11.14 -7.71 10.06
N GLY A 38 -10.34 -8.63 9.51
CA GLY A 38 -9.12 -8.28 8.80
C GLY A 38 -9.41 -7.50 7.53
N LEU A 39 -8.68 -6.42 7.30
CA LEU A 39 -8.78 -5.57 6.10
C LEU A 39 -7.65 -5.81 5.10
N ILE A 40 -6.73 -6.73 5.37
CA ILE A 40 -5.72 -7.11 4.38
C ILE A 40 -6.45 -7.86 3.25
N LYS A 41 -6.25 -7.40 2.01
CA LYS A 41 -6.85 -7.99 0.81
C LYS A 41 -6.47 -9.46 0.70
N GLU A 42 -7.34 -10.25 0.08
CA GLU A 42 -7.06 -11.66 -0.16
C GLU A 42 -5.74 -11.84 -0.92
N ASN A 43 -4.94 -12.82 -0.50
CA ASN A 43 -3.62 -13.13 -1.08
C ASN A 43 -2.59 -11.98 -1.02
N LYS A 44 -2.77 -10.99 -0.13
CA LYS A 44 -1.86 -9.84 0.02
C LYS A 44 -1.16 -9.73 1.38
N ALA A 45 -1.48 -10.60 2.34
CA ALA A 45 -0.76 -10.65 3.59
C ALA A 45 0.67 -11.12 3.38
N ASP A 46 1.59 -10.56 4.17
CA ASP A 46 2.97 -11.06 4.22
C ASP A 46 3.01 -12.38 5.00
N CYS A 47 2.07 -12.58 5.94
CA CYS A 47 1.92 -13.84 6.63
C CYS A 47 0.59 -14.02 7.39
N LYS A 48 0.41 -15.19 8.00
CA LYS A 48 -0.65 -15.56 8.94
C LYS A 48 -0.03 -16.32 10.12
N GLY A 49 -0.13 -15.78 11.33
CA GLY A 49 0.41 -16.42 12.55
C GLY A 49 1.91 -16.77 12.47
N SER A 50 2.29 -17.95 12.99
CA SER A 50 3.68 -18.45 13.08
C SER A 50 4.05 -19.51 12.03
N SER A 51 3.24 -19.70 10.99
CA SER A 51 3.47 -20.77 10.00
C SER A 51 4.49 -20.36 8.93
N HIS A 52 5.33 -21.31 8.49
CA HIS A 52 6.46 -21.07 7.59
C HIS A 52 6.09 -20.87 6.09
N SER A 53 4.80 -20.92 5.70
CA SER A 53 4.35 -20.91 4.30
C SER A 53 3.30 -19.83 3.98
N CYS A 54 3.48 -18.61 4.50
CA CYS A 54 2.36 -17.72 4.77
C CYS A 54 2.12 -16.56 3.78
N ALA A 55 3.11 -16.19 2.96
CA ALA A 55 2.98 -15.06 2.05
C ALA A 55 1.87 -15.31 1.03
N GLY A 56 0.89 -14.40 0.97
CA GLY A 56 -0.18 -14.40 -0.02
C GLY A 56 -1.18 -15.55 0.12
N GLN A 57 -1.36 -16.12 1.32
CA GLN A 57 -2.31 -17.22 1.57
C GLN A 57 -3.51 -16.82 2.44
N ASN A 58 -3.64 -15.53 2.78
CA ASN A 58 -4.74 -15.06 3.59
C ASN A 58 -6.05 -15.01 2.80
N LYS A 59 -7.15 -15.37 3.46
CA LYS A 59 -8.49 -15.15 2.96
C LYS A 59 -8.91 -13.70 3.19
N ALA A 60 -9.86 -13.20 2.40
CA ALA A 60 -10.51 -11.93 2.71
C ALA A 60 -11.13 -11.99 4.12
N GLY A 61 -10.93 -10.94 4.92
CA GLY A 61 -11.47 -10.86 6.28
C GLY A 61 -10.63 -11.55 7.37
N ASP A 62 -9.51 -12.19 7.04
CA ASP A 62 -8.68 -12.91 8.00
C ASP A 62 -7.98 -11.96 8.99
N SER A 63 -8.41 -11.97 10.25
CA SER A 63 -7.89 -11.12 11.31
C SER A 63 -6.54 -11.56 11.87
N GLU A 64 -6.09 -12.79 11.58
CA GLU A 64 -4.78 -13.31 12.04
C GLU A 64 -3.64 -13.02 11.05
N SER A 65 -4.00 -12.44 9.91
CA SER A 65 -3.06 -12.06 8.87
C SER A 65 -2.42 -10.71 9.16
N TRP A 66 -1.16 -10.57 8.74
CA TRP A 66 -0.40 -9.35 8.95
C TRP A 66 0.45 -8.96 7.73
N ILE A 67 0.78 -7.67 7.67
CA ILE A 67 1.75 -7.09 6.74
C ILE A 67 2.87 -6.39 7.52
N LEU A 68 4.06 -6.29 6.93
CA LEU A 68 5.16 -5.52 7.49
C LEU A 68 4.97 -4.04 7.17
N VAL A 69 5.07 -3.20 8.19
CA VAL A 69 5.00 -1.73 8.06
C VAL A 69 6.12 -1.09 8.89
N PRO A 70 6.51 0.17 8.62
CA PRO A 70 7.43 0.87 9.50
C PRO A 70 6.86 0.99 10.92
N LYS A 71 7.72 0.90 11.93
CA LYS A 71 7.32 0.97 13.34
C LYS A 71 6.50 2.22 13.66
N GLY A 72 5.42 2.05 14.42
CA GLY A 72 4.49 3.12 14.81
C GLY A 72 3.47 3.47 13.74
N GLN A 73 3.41 2.73 12.63
CA GLN A 73 2.42 2.93 11.58
C GLN A 73 1.19 2.06 11.77
N CYS A 74 1.31 0.91 12.44
CA CYS A 74 0.17 0.00 12.56
C CYS A 74 -1.03 0.63 13.27
N ASP A 75 -0.78 1.37 14.35
CA ASP A 75 -1.83 2.08 15.09
C ASP A 75 -2.51 3.15 14.23
N LYS A 76 -1.74 3.88 13.42
CA LYS A 76 -2.26 4.90 12.50
C LYS A 76 -3.12 4.28 11.40
N ILE A 77 -2.65 3.19 10.79
CA ILE A 77 -3.39 2.44 9.77
C ILE A 77 -4.73 1.96 10.33
N ASN A 78 -4.74 1.39 11.54
CA ASN A 78 -5.98 0.95 12.19
C ASN A 78 -6.91 2.11 12.61
N ALA A 79 -6.35 3.30 12.85
CA ALA A 79 -7.12 4.54 13.03
C ALA A 79 -7.62 5.15 11.71
N GLY A 80 -7.26 4.59 10.55
CA GLY A 80 -7.64 5.08 9.22
C GLY A 80 -6.69 6.15 8.64
N ASP A 81 -5.53 6.37 9.25
CA ASP A 81 -4.50 7.27 8.74
C ASP A 81 -3.47 6.50 7.90
N PHE A 82 -3.49 6.77 6.60
CA PHE A 82 -2.56 6.20 5.62
C PHE A 82 -1.60 7.24 5.03
N SER A 83 -1.52 8.44 5.63
CA SER A 83 -0.71 9.55 5.10
C SER A 83 0.78 9.23 5.06
N ALA A 84 1.26 8.46 6.03
CA ALA A 84 2.67 8.14 6.22
C ALA A 84 3.07 6.72 5.74
N VAL A 85 2.20 6.01 5.02
CA VAL A 85 2.52 4.70 4.40
C VAL A 85 2.53 4.77 2.88
N GLY A 86 3.39 3.94 2.28
CA GLY A 86 3.58 3.85 0.84
C GLY A 86 2.39 3.24 0.11
N GLN A 87 2.39 3.39 -1.22
CA GLN A 87 1.34 2.83 -2.06
C GLN A 87 1.31 1.31 -2.02
N ASP A 88 2.46 0.66 -1.84
CA ASP A 88 2.60 -0.77 -1.67
C ASP A 88 1.82 -1.32 -0.45
N ILE A 89 1.82 -0.58 0.67
CA ILE A 89 1.02 -0.93 1.85
C ILE A 89 -0.47 -0.69 1.58
N LYS A 90 -0.81 0.45 0.96
CA LYS A 90 -2.19 0.80 0.59
C LYS A 90 -2.81 -0.21 -0.38
N ASP A 91 -2.01 -0.77 -1.28
CA ASP A 91 -2.48 -1.77 -2.25
C ASP A 91 -2.81 -3.11 -1.59
N LYS A 92 -2.16 -3.44 -0.46
CA LYS A 92 -2.40 -4.68 0.30
C LYS A 92 -3.64 -4.62 1.21
N ILE A 93 -4.22 -3.45 1.44
CA ILE A 93 -5.32 -3.26 2.41
C ILE A 93 -6.56 -2.69 1.74
N GLU A 94 -7.72 -3.07 2.25
CA GLU A 94 -9.01 -2.49 1.88
C GLU A 94 -9.15 -1.11 2.55
N VAL A 95 -8.81 -0.06 1.81
CA VAL A 95 -9.02 1.33 2.21
C VAL A 95 -10.47 1.69 1.87
N SER A 96 -11.41 1.18 2.66
CA SER A 96 -12.83 1.54 2.49
C SER A 96 -13.11 2.90 3.15
N ASN A 97 -13.59 3.85 2.35
CA ASN A 97 -14.06 5.18 2.71
C ASN A 97 -15.32 5.14 3.60
#